data_AF-A0A8H5RZ27-F1
#
_entry.id   AF-A0A8H5RZ27-F1
#
_cell.length_a   1.000
_cell.length_b   1.000
_cell.length_c   1.000
_cell.angle_alpha   90.00
_cell.angle_beta   90.00
_cell.angle_gamma   90.00
#
_symmetry.space_group_name_H-M   'P 1'
#
loop_
_entity.id
_entity.type
_entity.pdbx_description
1 polymer ?
#
loop_
_entity_poly.entity_id
_entity_poly.type
_entity_poly.pdbx_seq_one_letter_code
_entity_poly.pdbx_strand_id
1 'polypeptide(L)'
;MAPRKLQNVPRAVLIAVSSPDAAERDWAAENLGPDGVAIYKNYYNMIADVGLDAVCVASATAFHAEQSNAAIAAGKHVLCEKPLGTTVEITQSAVDAAAARPDLKVMSGFSRRFDASYRDEQRGSCLST
;
A
#
# COMPACT_ATOMS: atom_id res chain seq x y z
N MET A 1 -17.14 11.57 10.78
CA MET A 1 -15.94 10.85 11.24
C MET A 1 -15.63 9.79 10.20
N ALA A 2 -14.57 9.95 9.40
CA ALA A 2 -14.26 9.01 8.31
C ALA A 2 -13.89 7.64 8.91
N PRO A 3 -14.41 6.52 8.38
CA PRO A 3 -14.13 5.20 8.91
C PRO A 3 -12.63 4.90 8.81
N ARG A 4 -11.99 4.59 9.94
CA ARG A 4 -10.58 4.20 10.04
C ARG A 4 -10.39 2.80 9.44
N LYS A 5 -10.23 2.71 8.12
CA LYS A 5 -10.31 1.43 7.36
C LYS A 5 -9.27 0.40 7.78
N LEU A 6 -8.03 0.80 8.05
CA LEU A 6 -6.95 -0.13 8.42
C LEU A 6 -7.14 -0.71 9.84
N GLN A 7 -7.69 0.06 10.77
CA GLN A 7 -7.97 -0.41 12.14
C GLN A 7 -9.08 -1.47 12.20
N ASN A 8 -9.89 -1.56 11.13
CA ASN A 8 -10.97 -2.54 11.02
C ASN A 8 -10.54 -3.83 10.28
N VAL A 9 -9.25 -4.00 9.95
CA VAL A 9 -8.74 -5.22 9.31
C VAL A 9 -8.25 -6.18 10.40
N PRO A 10 -8.94 -7.30 10.68
CA PRO A 10 -8.64 -8.14 11.84
C PRO A 10 -7.24 -8.78 11.85
N ARG A 11 -6.56 -8.79 10.70
CA ARG A 11 -5.25 -9.42 10.50
C ARG A 11 -4.16 -8.42 10.12
N ALA A 12 -4.37 -7.14 10.34
CA ALA A 12 -3.38 -6.11 10.08
C ALA A 12 -3.38 -5.11 11.23
N VAL A 13 -2.20 -4.65 11.60
CA VAL A 13 -2.01 -3.58 12.58
C VAL A 13 -1.26 -2.46 11.89
N LEU A 14 -1.78 -1.23 12.01
CA LEU A 14 -1.06 -0.05 11.55
C LEU A 14 -0.01 0.30 12.59
N ILE A 15 1.28 0.18 12.24
CA ILE A 15 2.38 0.48 13.17
C ILE A 15 3.16 1.75 12.80
N ALA A 16 3.05 2.23 11.56
CA ALA A 16 3.69 3.45 11.12
C ALA A 16 2.92 4.16 10.00
N VAL A 17 3.08 5.48 9.92
CA VAL A 17 2.62 6.33 8.82
C VAL A 17 3.71 7.32 8.40
N SER A 18 3.70 7.72 7.13
CA SER A 18 4.61 8.73 6.60
C SER A 18 3.87 9.74 5.74
N SER A 19 4.15 11.03 5.94
CA SER A 19 3.73 12.10 5.05
C SER A 19 4.75 13.24 5.01
N PRO A 20 5.02 13.83 3.82
CA PRO A 20 5.82 15.06 3.73
C PRO A 20 5.08 16.27 4.33
N ASP A 21 3.74 16.29 4.28
CA ASP A 21 2.90 17.38 4.78
C ASP A 21 2.90 17.41 6.32
N ALA A 22 3.12 18.58 6.90
CA ALA A 22 3.11 18.74 8.35
C ALA A 22 1.70 18.57 8.93
N ALA A 23 0.66 19.08 8.27
CA ALA A 23 -0.71 19.01 8.77
C ALA A 23 -1.22 17.56 8.85
N GLU A 24 -0.84 16.71 7.89
CA GLU A 24 -1.16 15.28 7.93
C GLU A 24 -0.43 14.55 9.07
N ARG A 25 0.82 14.94 9.36
CA ARG A 25 1.58 14.38 10.49
C ARG A 25 1.03 14.84 11.83
N ASP A 26 0.64 16.10 11.96
CA ASP A 26 0.02 16.63 13.18
C ASP A 26 -1.30 15.93 13.45
N TRP A 27 -2.13 15.77 12.41
CA TRP A 27 -3.36 14.97 12.51
C TRP A 27 -3.07 13.52 12.92
N ALA A 28 -2.04 12.89 12.36
CA ALA A 28 -1.66 11.53 12.72
C ALA A 28 -1.17 11.44 14.17
N ALA A 29 -0.44 12.44 14.67
CA ALA A 29 0.04 12.48 16.05
C ALA A 29 -1.13 12.51 17.04
N GLU A 30 -2.15 13.32 16.75
CA GLU A 30 -3.34 13.42 17.58
C GLU A 30 -4.22 12.16 17.51
N ASN A 31 -4.36 11.56 16.32
CA ASN A 31 -5.38 10.54 16.08
C ASN A 31 -4.87 9.10 16.12
N LEU A 32 -3.59 8.88 15.81
CA LEU A 32 -2.93 7.58 15.69
C LEU A 32 -1.79 7.42 16.72
N GLY A 33 -1.19 8.52 17.18
CA GLY A 33 -0.18 8.51 18.24
C GLY A 33 -0.63 7.78 19.52
N PRO A 34 -1.88 7.97 20.01
CA PRO A 34 -2.38 7.22 21.18
C PRO A 34 -2.42 5.70 20.98
N ASP A 35 -2.49 5.22 19.73
CA ASP A 35 -2.47 3.80 19.37
C ASP A 35 -1.02 3.28 19.19
N GLY A 36 -0.01 4.09 19.47
CA GLY A 36 1.42 3.73 19.34
C GLY A 36 1.95 3.75 17.92
N VAL A 37 1.24 4.37 16.97
CA VAL A 37 1.66 4.46 15.57
C VAL A 37 2.83 5.44 15.43
N ALA A 38 3.94 4.97 14.88
CA ALA A 38 5.12 5.80 14.61
C ALA A 38 4.88 6.73 13.40
N ILE A 39 5.34 7.97 13.49
CA ILE A 39 5.06 9.01 12.49
C ILE A 39 6.36 9.50 11.88
N TYR A 40 6.45 9.40 10.56
CA TYR A 40 7.63 9.76 9.80
C TYR A 40 7.36 10.91 8.84
N LYS A 41 8.35 11.79 8.70
CA LYS A 41 8.38 12.77 7.60
C LYS A 41 8.85 12.14 6.28
N ASN A 42 9.75 11.18 6.38
CA ASN A 42 10.42 10.57 5.25
C ASN A 42 10.04 9.08 5.16
N TYR A 43 9.50 8.71 4.00
CA TYR A 43 9.08 7.34 3.70
C TYR A 43 10.23 6.34 3.76
N TYR A 44 11.40 6.70 3.25
CA TYR A 44 12.58 5.83 3.22
C TYR A 44 13.09 5.52 4.63
N ASN A 45 13.03 6.50 5.53
CA ASN A 45 13.33 6.26 6.95
C ASN A 45 12.31 5.30 7.57
N MET A 46 11.01 5.47 7.29
CA MET A 46 9.96 4.59 7.81
C MET A 46 10.17 3.12 7.42
N ILE A 47 10.50 2.84 6.15
CA ILE A 47 10.68 1.47 5.67
C ILE A 47 11.99 0.82 6.14
N ALA A 48 12.98 1.61 6.57
CA ALA A 48 14.27 1.16 7.08
C ALA A 48 14.27 0.96 8.60
N ASP A 49 13.60 1.84 9.34
CA ASP A 49 13.59 1.88 10.80
C ASP A 49 12.62 0.86 11.40
N VAL A 50 11.46 0.70 10.77
CA VAL A 50 10.38 -0.14 11.29
C VAL A 50 10.46 -1.53 10.67
N GLY A 51 10.34 -2.57 11.50
CA GLY A 51 10.14 -3.96 11.09
C GLY A 51 8.79 -4.21 10.41
N LEU A 52 8.47 -3.46 9.35
CA LEU A 52 7.25 -3.59 8.57
C LEU A 52 7.23 -4.94 7.85
N ASP A 53 6.06 -5.59 7.82
CA ASP A 53 5.81 -6.70 6.90
C ASP A 53 5.39 -6.19 5.52
N ALA A 54 4.59 -5.12 5.50
CA ALA A 54 3.97 -4.58 4.29
C ALA A 54 3.84 -3.06 4.34
N VAL A 55 3.74 -2.44 3.16
CA VAL A 55 3.42 -1.02 2.99
C VAL A 55 2.19 -0.82 2.12
N CYS A 56 1.39 0.18 2.46
CA CYS A 56 0.35 0.72 1.59
C CYS A 56 0.84 2.04 1.00
N VAL A 57 1.12 2.08 -0.30
CA VAL A 57 1.59 3.27 -1.01
C VAL A 57 0.36 3.99 -1.56
N ALA A 58 0.01 5.12 -0.93
CA ALA A 58 -1.12 5.97 -1.31
C ALA A 58 -0.70 7.45 -1.45
N SER A 59 0.55 7.67 -1.85
CA SER A 59 1.11 9.01 -2.09
C SER A 59 0.59 9.61 -3.40
N ALA A 60 1.15 10.74 -3.84
CA ALA A 60 0.91 11.18 -5.21
C ALA A 60 1.42 10.13 -6.22
N THR A 61 0.66 9.93 -7.30
CA THR A 61 0.92 8.94 -8.35
C THR A 61 2.36 8.96 -8.88
N ALA A 62 2.97 10.14 -8.96
CA ALA A 62 4.34 10.31 -9.46
C ALA A 62 5.38 9.51 -8.65
N PHE A 63 5.10 9.21 -7.37
CA PHE A 63 6.01 8.51 -6.46
C PHE A 63 5.67 7.03 -6.27
N HIS A 64 4.54 6.56 -6.80
CA HIS A 64 4.05 5.19 -6.57
C HIS A 64 5.06 4.11 -6.93
N ALA A 65 5.60 4.15 -8.15
CA ALA A 65 6.57 3.16 -8.60
C ALA A 65 7.88 3.25 -7.84
N GLU A 66 8.41 4.47 -7.61
CA GLU A 66 9.65 4.68 -6.86
C GLU A 66 9.54 4.13 -5.43
N GLN A 67 8.48 4.48 -4.72
CA GLN A 67 8.24 4.03 -3.35
C GLN A 67 7.98 2.51 -3.29
N SER A 68 7.22 1.97 -4.25
CA SER A 68 6.99 0.53 -4.36
C SER A 68 8.30 -0.22 -4.57
N ASN A 69 9.17 0.25 -5.47
CA ASN A 69 10.46 -0.35 -5.74
C ASN A 69 11.38 -0.33 -4.52
N ALA A 70 11.39 0.79 -3.78
CA ALA A 70 12.16 0.91 -2.55
C ALA A 70 11.68 -0.08 -1.46
N ALA A 71 10.37 -0.24 -1.29
CA ALA A 71 9.81 -1.22 -0.37
C ALA A 71 10.10 -2.67 -0.78
N ILE A 72 9.99 -2.98 -2.07
CA ILE A 72 10.33 -4.31 -2.62
C ILE A 72 11.82 -4.62 -2.36
N ALA A 73 12.70 -3.65 -2.62
CA ALA A 73 14.13 -3.77 -2.35
C ALA A 73 14.41 -3.99 -0.84
N ALA A 74 13.65 -3.34 0.04
CA ALA A 74 13.69 -3.53 1.48
C ALA A 74 12.99 -4.83 1.97
N GLY A 75 12.52 -5.69 1.06
CA GLY A 75 11.91 -6.97 1.39
C GLY A 75 10.49 -6.87 1.95
N LYS A 76 9.73 -5.83 1.60
CA LYS A 76 8.38 -5.57 2.11
C LYS A 76 7.32 -5.96 1.10
N HIS A 77 6.20 -6.50 1.55
CA HIS A 77 5.00 -6.63 0.72
C HIS A 77 4.48 -5.23 0.36
N VAL A 78 3.89 -5.07 -0.82
CA VAL A 78 3.43 -3.75 -1.32
C VAL A 78 1.99 -3.84 -1.78
N LEU A 79 1.15 -2.94 -1.26
CA LEU A 79 -0.12 -2.57 -1.85
C LEU A 79 0.00 -1.13 -2.35
N CYS A 80 0.03 -0.92 -3.66
CA CYS A 80 0.12 0.41 -4.25
C CYS A 80 -1.23 0.85 -4.81
N GLU A 81 -1.71 2.02 -4.41
CA GLU A 81 -2.91 2.61 -5.00
C GLU A 81 -2.75 2.84 -6.50
N LYS A 82 -3.88 2.89 -7.19
CA LYS A 82 -3.92 3.05 -8.65
C LYS A 82 -3.96 4.53 -9.05
N PRO A 83 -3.32 4.92 -10.17
CA PRO A 83 -2.51 4.08 -11.06
C PRO A 83 -1.09 3.85 -10.51
N LEU A 84 -0.44 2.76 -10.93
CA LEU A 84 0.90 2.36 -10.44
C LEU A 84 2.02 3.31 -10.88
N GLY A 85 1.87 3.95 -12.04
CA GLY A 85 2.80 4.92 -12.58
C GLY A 85 2.12 5.88 -13.54
N THR A 86 2.84 6.93 -13.94
CA THR A 86 2.38 7.93 -14.91
C THR A 86 2.67 7.54 -16.36
N THR A 87 3.61 6.60 -16.57
CA THR A 87 3.94 6.05 -17.89
C THR A 87 4.05 4.52 -17.84
N VAL A 88 4.07 3.89 -19.01
CA VAL A 88 4.22 2.43 -19.14
C VAL A 88 5.59 1.98 -18.64
N GLU A 89 6.65 2.74 -18.94
CA GLU A 89 8.03 2.41 -18.57
C GLU A 89 8.20 2.45 -17.05
N ILE A 90 7.65 3.47 -16.39
CA ILE A 90 7.66 3.60 -14.93
C ILE A 90 6.88 2.43 -14.30
N THR A 91 5.72 2.11 -14.86
CA THR A 91 4.90 0.98 -14.41
C THR A 91 5.64 -0.34 -14.57
N GLN A 92 6.31 -0.55 -15.71
CA GLN A 92 7.06 -1.77 -16.01
C GLN A 92 8.21 -1.98 -15.01
N SER A 93 8.91 -0.91 -14.60
CA SER A 93 9.97 -1.02 -13.60
C SER A 93 9.49 -1.65 -12.28
N ALA A 94 8.26 -1.33 -11.85
CA ALA A 94 7.67 -1.89 -10.63
C ALA A 94 7.19 -3.33 -10.81
N VAL A 95 6.75 -3.69 -12.02
CA VAL A 95 6.42 -5.08 -12.38
C VAL A 95 7.68 -5.94 -12.37
N ASP A 96 8.77 -5.45 -12.95
CA ASP A 96 10.05 -6.17 -13.01
C ASP A 96 10.65 -6.37 -11.61
N ALA A 97 10.61 -5.34 -10.76
CA ALA A 97 11.03 -5.43 -9.37
C ALA A 97 10.24 -6.48 -8.59
N ALA A 98 8.91 -6.51 -8.79
CA ALA A 98 8.05 -7.52 -8.17
C ALA A 98 8.35 -8.94 -8.70
N ALA A 99 8.58 -9.09 -9.99
CA ALA A 99 8.92 -10.38 -10.61
C ALA A 99 10.25 -10.95 -10.09
N ALA A 100 11.21 -10.09 -9.78
CA ALA A 100 12.48 -10.48 -9.18
C ALA A 100 12.36 -10.95 -7.71
N ARG A 101 11.22 -10.72 -7.06
CA ARG A 101 10.96 -11.03 -5.64
C ARG A 101 9.67 -11.85 -5.46
N PRO A 102 9.62 -13.10 -5.94
CA PRO A 102 8.42 -13.94 -5.89
C PRO A 102 7.98 -14.32 -4.46
N ASP A 103 8.87 -14.15 -3.49
CA ASP A 103 8.58 -14.24 -2.06
C ASP A 103 7.64 -13.13 -1.56
N LEU A 104 7.66 -11.98 -2.22
CA LEU A 104 6.84 -10.83 -1.87
C LEU A 104 5.50 -10.84 -2.59
N LYS A 105 4.54 -10.10 -2.01
CA LYS A 105 3.21 -9.88 -2.57
C LYS A 105 3.14 -8.41 -2.93
N VAL A 106 3.08 -8.14 -4.23
CA VAL A 106 2.99 -6.79 -4.79
C VAL A 106 1.68 -6.69 -5.54
N MET A 107 0.82 -5.77 -5.11
CA MET A 107 -0.53 -5.62 -5.64
C MET A 107 -0.81 -4.16 -5.95
N SER A 108 -1.53 -3.92 -7.05
CA SER A 108 -2.17 -2.63 -7.30
C SER A 108 -3.58 -2.61 -6.70
N GLY A 109 -3.98 -1.47 -6.13
CA GLY A 109 -5.21 -1.21 -5.36
C GLY A 109 -6.51 -1.26 -6.16
N PHE A 110 -6.71 -2.30 -6.97
CA PHE A 110 -7.98 -2.61 -7.63
C PHE A 110 -9.00 -3.18 -6.63
N SER A 111 -9.38 -2.39 -5.63
CA SER A 111 -10.20 -2.79 -4.49
C SER A 111 -11.51 -3.48 -4.86
N ARG A 112 -12.13 -3.10 -6.00
CA ARG A 112 -13.35 -3.74 -6.53
C ARG A 112 -13.19 -5.23 -6.86
N ARG A 113 -11.98 -5.71 -7.14
CA ARG A 113 -11.74 -7.15 -7.38
C ARG A 113 -12.05 -8.02 -6.16
N PHE A 114 -12.16 -7.41 -4.98
CA PHE A 114 -12.46 -8.08 -3.71
C PHE A 114 -13.89 -7.85 -3.24
N ASP A 115 -14.69 -7.03 -3.94
CA ASP A 115 -16.11 -6.85 -3.64
C ASP A 115 -16.85 -8.18 -3.87
N ALA A 116 -17.85 -8.47 -3.04
CA ALA A 116 -18.63 -9.71 -3.13
C ALA A 116 -19.36 -9.79 -4.48
N SER A 117 -20.00 -8.69 -4.89
CA SER A 117 -20.70 -8.54 -6.17
C SER A 117 -19.80 -8.92 -7.36
N TYR A 118 -18.58 -8.38 -7.39
CA TYR A 118 -17.63 -8.58 -8.48
C TYR A 118 -16.99 -9.98 -8.47
N ARG A 119 -16.87 -10.61 -7.30
CA ARG A 119 -16.42 -12.00 -7.19
C ARG A 119 -17.50 -12.99 -7.64
N ASP A 120 -18.75 -12.69 -7.36
CA ASP A 120 -19.89 -13.54 -7.74
C ASP A 120 -20.13 -13.48 -9.26
N GLU A 121 -20.02 -12.31 -9.88
CA GLU A 121 -20.05 -12.16 -11.35
C GLU A 121 -18.94 -12.95 -12.04
N GLN A 122 -17.70 -12.88 -11.55
CA GLN A 122 -16.59 -13.64 -12.12
C GLN A 122 -16.73 -15.16 -11.94
N ARG A 123 -17.38 -15.62 -10.87
CA ARG A 123 -17.65 -17.05 -10.65
C ARG A 123 -18.80 -17.56 -11.51
N GLY A 124 -19.82 -16.73 -11.76
CA GLY A 124 -20.98 -17.06 -12.60
C GLY A 124 -20.63 -17.25 -14.09
N SER A 125 -19.52 -16.67 -14.56
CA SER A 125 -19.02 -16.82 -15.93
C SER A 125 -18.55 -18.24 -16.28
N CYS A 126 -18.41 -19.16 -15.31
CA CYS A 126 -17.86 -20.51 -15.53
C CYS A 126 -18.92 -21.62 -15.64
N LEU A 127 -20.22 -21.29 -15.65
CA LEU A 127 -21.33 -22.27 -15.70
C LEU A 127 -22.00 -22.42 -17.07
N SER A 128 -21.32 -22.04 -18.17
CA SER A 128 -21.87 -22.14 -19.54
C SER A 128 -20.93 -22.82 -20.55
N THR A 129 -20.24 -23.88 -20.18
CA THR A 129 -19.61 -24.83 -21.14
C THR A 129 -19.57 -26.22 -20.52
#